data_AF-A0A7Y4LV89-F1
#
_entry.id   AF-A0A7Y4LV89-F1
#
_cell.length_a   1.000
_cell.length_b   1.000
_cell.length_c   1.000
_cell.angle_alpha   90.00
_cell.angle_beta   90.00
_cell.angle_gamma   90.00
#
_symmetry.space_group_name_H-M   'P 1'
#
loop_
_entity.id
_entity.type
_entity.pdbx_description
1 polymer ?
#
loop_
_entity_poly.entity_id
_entity_poly.type
_entity_poly.pdbx_seq_one_letter_code
_entity_poly.pdbx_strand_id
1 'polypeptide(L)'
;MSDTQAQFAVLKQTADPAVVDAISQLIARGEDRELNRINLLDFAARYGLDEEKVISAFLHSARLGLFDLTWNVLCPGCGGVLGAHNTLKSLRHDDYNCALCAQGYEASVDDRVEVAFTVSPRVRRIAAHDPHTLPIWEYNRQIFWSSGMDLSEESIKRLVDEVSLEAIELPAGEKAVLSLQLPNQFVIVFEPVTHSAHFFDVQGEPTRERQQFSIVFNKLQAPTGSTVMRPGPLRLSLENQTDHRVLPAVWVANDTLHELLGKRKPILTAKRMLSNQTFRDVFKADNLNVDQRLKITSLTFLFTDLKGSTALYERVGDLAAFDLVRAHFHALLEIIASEKGAVVKTIGDAVMATFIRPEHAIVAGLRMRAAMAALNAERGREDLIVKIGIHEGPCLAVMLNERQDYFGQTVNIASRVQSLSTSQEIHITGSVIESPAVATILAKQAIRPIQKEAALRGIADKMVVYEIP
;
A
#
# COMPACT_ATOMS: atom_id res chain seq x y z
N MET A 1 -8.80 -18.80 25.40
CA MET A 1 -9.89 -17.81 25.55
C MET A 1 -9.54 -16.66 26.51
N SER A 2 -8.66 -16.81 27.51
CA SER A 2 -8.24 -15.70 28.40
C SER A 2 -7.42 -14.61 27.70
N ASP A 3 -6.50 -15.00 26.82
CA ASP A 3 -5.51 -14.06 26.25
C ASP A 3 -6.14 -13.14 25.20
N THR A 4 -7.04 -13.67 24.38
CA THR A 4 -7.75 -12.90 23.34
C THR A 4 -8.66 -11.83 23.93
N GLN A 5 -9.36 -12.14 25.04
CA GLN A 5 -10.19 -11.15 25.73
C GLN A 5 -9.33 -10.01 26.31
N ALA A 6 -8.16 -10.35 26.87
CA ALA A 6 -7.21 -9.33 27.36
C ALA A 6 -6.68 -8.45 26.21
N GLN A 7 -6.31 -9.05 25.07
CA GLN A 7 -5.90 -8.32 23.87
C GLN A 7 -6.99 -7.34 23.40
N PHE A 8 -8.26 -7.76 23.35
CA PHE A 8 -9.37 -6.86 22.99
C PHE A 8 -9.62 -5.77 24.03
N ALA A 9 -9.45 -6.05 25.31
CA ALA A 9 -9.58 -5.04 26.36
C ALA A 9 -8.52 -3.93 26.20
N VAL A 10 -7.28 -4.30 25.85
CA VAL A 10 -6.22 -3.33 25.53
C VAL A 10 -6.52 -2.58 24.24
N LEU A 11 -6.98 -3.29 23.19
CA LEU A 11 -7.30 -2.66 21.90
C LEU A 11 -8.41 -1.60 22.03
N LYS A 12 -9.42 -1.82 22.87
CA LYS A 12 -10.48 -0.85 23.17
C LYS A 12 -9.97 0.43 23.85
N GLN A 13 -8.78 0.41 24.45
CA GLN A 13 -8.17 1.60 25.05
C GLN A 13 -7.37 2.44 24.04
N THR A 14 -6.94 1.83 22.92
CA THR A 14 -6.03 2.45 21.96
C THR A 14 -6.63 2.68 20.58
N ALA A 15 -7.81 2.13 20.29
CA ALA A 15 -8.45 2.19 18.98
C ALA A 15 -9.93 2.59 19.08
N ASP A 16 -10.49 3.04 17.96
CA ASP A 16 -11.89 3.47 17.89
C ASP A 16 -12.86 2.30 18.22
N PRO A 17 -13.77 2.45 19.19
CA PRO A 17 -14.62 1.36 19.66
C PRO A 17 -15.45 0.68 18.56
N ALA A 18 -15.97 1.44 17.59
CA ALA A 18 -16.78 0.88 16.50
C ALA A 18 -15.94 -0.02 15.59
N VAL A 19 -14.68 0.36 15.35
CA VAL A 19 -13.73 -0.45 14.59
C VAL A 19 -13.36 -1.73 15.36
N VAL A 20 -13.10 -1.63 16.67
CA VAL A 20 -12.78 -2.80 17.50
C VAL A 20 -13.95 -3.80 17.53
N ASP A 21 -15.18 -3.31 17.64
CA ASP A 21 -16.36 -4.17 17.63
C ASP A 21 -16.54 -4.85 16.25
N ALA A 22 -16.27 -4.14 15.15
CA ALA A 22 -16.27 -4.73 13.81
C ALA A 22 -15.17 -5.81 13.63
N ILE A 23 -13.96 -5.56 14.13
CA ILE A 23 -12.86 -6.56 14.14
C ILE A 23 -13.27 -7.78 14.96
N SER A 24 -13.87 -7.57 16.13
CA SER A 24 -14.34 -8.66 17.01
C SER A 24 -15.40 -9.51 16.32
N GLN A 25 -16.35 -8.86 15.64
CA GLN A 25 -17.39 -9.54 14.87
C GLN A 25 -16.80 -10.33 13.69
N LEU A 26 -15.84 -9.76 12.96
CA LEU A 26 -15.16 -10.45 11.87
C LEU A 26 -14.46 -11.72 12.36
N ILE A 27 -13.69 -11.63 13.45
CA ILE A 27 -13.01 -12.81 14.03
C ILE A 27 -14.02 -13.86 14.49
N ALA A 28 -15.12 -13.44 15.13
CA ALA A 28 -16.10 -14.37 15.70
C ALA A 28 -17.01 -15.03 14.67
N ARG A 29 -17.37 -14.33 13.58
CA ARG A 29 -18.44 -14.74 12.65
C ARG A 29 -18.08 -14.69 11.18
N GLY A 30 -16.98 -14.04 10.81
CA GLY A 30 -16.52 -13.97 9.43
C GLY A 30 -16.14 -15.34 8.88
N GLU A 31 -16.26 -15.50 7.58
CA GLU A 31 -15.75 -16.68 6.90
C GLU A 31 -14.21 -16.72 6.95
N ASP A 32 -13.61 -17.90 6.87
CA ASP A 32 -12.16 -18.06 6.96
C ASP A 32 -11.41 -17.18 5.95
N ARG A 33 -11.92 -17.08 4.72
CA ARG A 33 -11.34 -16.23 3.67
C ARG A 33 -11.39 -14.73 3.99
N GLU A 34 -12.38 -14.29 4.77
CA GLU A 34 -12.49 -12.89 5.17
C GLU A 34 -11.50 -12.53 6.28
N LEU A 35 -10.82 -13.53 6.85
CA LEU A 35 -9.78 -13.37 7.86
C LEU A 35 -8.37 -13.56 7.30
N ASN A 36 -8.24 -13.79 6.00
CA ASN A 36 -6.96 -13.88 5.30
C ASN A 36 -6.77 -12.69 4.35
N ARG A 37 -5.58 -12.08 4.37
CA ARG A 37 -5.21 -10.92 3.55
C ARG A 37 -6.33 -9.86 3.49
N ILE A 38 -6.78 -9.41 4.65
CA ILE A 38 -7.86 -8.45 4.78
C ILE A 38 -7.47 -7.15 4.06
N ASN A 39 -8.24 -6.79 3.03
CA ASN A 39 -8.18 -5.48 2.42
C ASN A 39 -8.83 -4.44 3.34
N LEU A 40 -8.01 -3.65 4.04
CA LEU A 40 -8.53 -2.69 5.03
C LEU A 40 -9.40 -1.59 4.42
N LEU A 41 -9.18 -1.23 3.15
CA LEU A 41 -9.97 -0.18 2.48
C LEU A 41 -11.35 -0.72 2.10
N ASP A 42 -11.41 -1.94 1.58
CA ASP A 42 -12.69 -2.64 1.33
C ASP A 42 -13.43 -2.93 2.64
N PHE A 43 -12.72 -3.34 3.69
CA PHE A 43 -13.29 -3.49 5.04
C PHE A 43 -13.89 -2.19 5.55
N ALA A 44 -13.14 -1.08 5.51
CA ALA A 44 -13.65 0.23 5.93
C ALA A 44 -14.92 0.63 5.16
N ALA A 45 -14.92 0.45 3.83
CA ALA A 45 -16.08 0.74 2.99
C ALA A 45 -17.29 -0.14 3.33
N ARG A 46 -17.11 -1.46 3.50
CA ARG A 46 -18.20 -2.41 3.82
C ARG A 46 -18.88 -2.10 5.15
N TYR A 47 -18.11 -1.66 6.14
CA TYR A 47 -18.62 -1.35 7.48
C TYR A 47 -18.96 0.14 7.67
N GLY A 48 -18.74 0.99 6.66
CA GLY A 48 -18.99 2.43 6.76
C GLY A 48 -18.09 3.15 7.80
N LEU A 49 -16.85 2.69 7.95
CA LEU A 49 -15.89 3.18 8.94
C LEU A 49 -14.84 4.08 8.30
N ASP A 50 -14.23 4.95 9.11
CA ASP A 50 -13.10 5.78 8.65
C ASP A 50 -11.85 4.93 8.39
N GLU A 51 -11.25 5.11 7.22
CA GLU A 51 -10.09 4.32 6.78
C GLU A 51 -8.89 4.45 7.73
N GLU A 52 -8.58 5.65 8.25
CA GLU A 52 -7.42 5.84 9.11
C GLU A 52 -7.62 5.20 10.48
N LYS A 53 -8.85 5.28 11.02
CA LYS A 53 -9.22 4.56 12.24
C LYS A 53 -9.14 3.04 12.06
N VAL A 54 -9.56 2.52 10.90
CA VAL A 54 -9.42 1.09 10.55
C VAL A 54 -7.95 0.69 10.49
N ILE A 55 -7.12 1.42 9.74
CA ILE A 55 -5.68 1.14 9.63
C ILE A 55 -5.02 1.16 11.01
N SER A 56 -5.30 2.19 11.82
CA SER A 56 -4.77 2.32 13.17
C SER A 56 -5.16 1.14 14.08
N ALA A 57 -6.44 0.75 14.09
CA ALA A 57 -6.91 -0.38 14.88
C ALA A 57 -6.25 -1.70 14.47
N PHE A 58 -6.12 -1.95 13.17
CA PHE A 58 -5.46 -3.16 12.67
C PHE A 58 -3.96 -3.19 13.02
N LEU A 59 -3.27 -2.05 12.98
CA LEU A 59 -1.87 -1.96 13.43
C LEU A 59 -1.70 -2.27 14.92
N HIS A 60 -2.56 -1.72 15.77
CA HIS A 60 -2.57 -2.05 17.19
C HIS A 60 -2.93 -3.53 17.42
N SER A 61 -3.89 -4.06 16.67
CA SER A 61 -4.28 -5.47 16.75
C SER A 61 -3.13 -6.40 16.36
N ALA A 62 -2.33 -6.04 15.35
CA ALA A 62 -1.17 -6.80 14.94
C ALA A 62 -0.07 -6.77 16.01
N ARG A 63 0.18 -5.61 16.60
CA ARG A 63 1.13 -5.48 17.72
C ARG A 63 0.73 -6.31 18.95
N LEU A 64 -0.56 -6.46 19.17
CA LEU A 64 -1.14 -7.28 20.23
C LEU A 64 -1.13 -8.77 19.88
N GLY A 65 -0.80 -9.17 18.65
CA GLY A 65 -0.77 -10.56 18.19
C GLY A 65 -2.14 -11.11 17.78
N LEU A 66 -3.12 -10.24 17.49
CA LEU A 66 -4.42 -10.66 16.95
C LEU A 66 -4.34 -10.99 15.45
N PHE A 67 -3.50 -10.25 14.72
CA PHE A 67 -3.28 -10.40 13.28
C PHE A 67 -1.78 -10.38 12.96
N ASP A 68 -1.41 -11.08 11.90
CA ASP A 68 -0.10 -11.00 11.28
C ASP A 68 -0.17 -10.01 10.12
N LEU A 69 0.76 -9.07 10.07
CA LEU A 69 0.92 -8.09 8.98
C LEU A 69 1.83 -8.68 7.90
N THR A 70 1.40 -8.62 6.64
CA THR A 70 2.16 -9.11 5.49
C THR A 70 2.34 -8.04 4.41
N TRP A 71 3.48 -8.08 3.72
CA TRP A 71 3.82 -7.24 2.58
C TRP A 71 3.82 -8.12 1.32
N ASN A 72 2.83 -7.93 0.46
CA ASN A 72 2.59 -8.75 -0.73
C ASN A 72 3.00 -7.97 -1.98
N VAL A 73 3.99 -8.48 -2.72
CA VAL A 73 4.41 -7.91 -4.01
C VAL A 73 3.45 -8.38 -5.09
N LEU A 74 2.86 -7.45 -5.81
CA LEU A 74 1.81 -7.70 -6.78
C LEU A 74 2.32 -7.58 -8.22
N CYS A 75 1.85 -8.46 -9.09
CA CYS A 75 1.95 -8.27 -10.52
C CYS A 75 1.03 -7.13 -10.97
N PRO A 76 1.54 -6.11 -11.70
CA PRO A 76 0.70 -5.01 -12.19
C PRO A 76 -0.28 -5.45 -13.29
N GLY A 77 -0.01 -6.55 -13.99
CA GLY A 77 -0.90 -7.10 -15.02
C GLY A 77 -2.07 -7.89 -14.41
N CYS A 78 -1.77 -8.97 -13.69
CA CYS A 78 -2.80 -9.91 -13.23
C CYS A 78 -3.19 -9.79 -11.75
N GLY A 79 -2.54 -8.91 -10.98
CA GLY A 79 -2.79 -8.79 -9.53
C GLY A 79 -2.36 -9.99 -8.69
N GLY A 80 -1.68 -10.97 -9.31
CA GLY A 80 -1.10 -12.12 -8.60
C GLY A 80 0.00 -11.68 -7.64
N VAL A 81 0.05 -12.29 -6.46
CA VAL A 81 1.07 -12.09 -5.44
C VAL A 81 2.32 -12.85 -5.84
N LEU A 82 3.37 -12.13 -6.21
CA LEU A 82 4.67 -12.66 -6.65
C LEU A 82 5.59 -12.99 -5.47
N GLY A 83 5.28 -12.47 -4.29
CA GLY A 83 5.97 -12.79 -3.05
C GLY A 83 5.27 -12.18 -1.85
N ALA A 84 5.20 -12.93 -0.75
CA ALA A 84 4.60 -12.48 0.51
C ALA A 84 5.68 -12.50 1.61
N HIS A 85 5.80 -11.38 2.33
CA HIS A 85 6.86 -11.17 3.32
C HIS A 85 6.29 -10.73 4.66
N ASN A 86 6.81 -11.28 5.76
CA ASN A 86 6.38 -10.88 7.12
C ASN A 86 7.04 -9.58 7.58
N THR A 87 8.14 -9.19 6.94
CA THR A 87 8.86 -7.95 7.26
C THR A 87 9.25 -7.25 5.96
N LEU A 88 9.27 -5.92 6.01
CA LEU A 88 9.68 -5.12 4.87
C LEU A 88 11.20 -5.26 4.60
N LYS A 89 11.99 -5.73 5.58
CA LYS A 89 13.40 -6.15 5.45
C LYS A 89 13.62 -7.28 4.44
N SER A 90 12.61 -8.13 4.23
CA SER A 90 12.68 -9.27 3.31
C SER A 90 12.30 -8.91 1.87
N LEU A 91 11.80 -7.69 1.65
CA LEU A 91 11.42 -7.20 0.33
C LEU A 91 12.67 -7.03 -0.55
N ARG A 92 12.69 -7.73 -1.69
CA ARG A 92 13.72 -7.56 -2.72
C ARG A 92 13.27 -6.48 -3.71
N HIS A 93 14.21 -5.80 -4.36
CA HIS A 93 13.87 -4.75 -5.33
C HIS A 93 13.91 -5.26 -6.77
N ASP A 94 14.82 -6.18 -7.01
CA ASP A 94 15.08 -6.94 -8.22
C ASP A 94 14.40 -8.33 -8.16
N ASP A 95 14.00 -8.84 -9.32
CA ASP A 95 13.67 -10.26 -9.55
C ASP A 95 12.27 -10.78 -9.19
N TYR A 96 11.20 -10.01 -9.43
CA TYR A 96 9.85 -10.60 -9.44
C TYR A 96 9.37 -10.92 -10.86
N ASN A 97 9.22 -12.22 -11.15
CA ASN A 97 8.68 -12.70 -12.42
C ASN A 97 7.25 -13.21 -12.22
N CYS A 98 6.30 -12.67 -12.98
CA CYS A 98 4.95 -13.19 -13.00
C CYS A 98 4.82 -14.29 -14.03
N ALA A 99 4.50 -15.51 -13.59
CA ALA A 99 4.27 -16.63 -14.48
C ALA A 99 3.05 -16.44 -15.39
N LEU A 100 1.94 -15.94 -14.83
CA LEU A 100 0.71 -15.76 -15.59
C LEU A 100 0.86 -14.70 -16.71
N CYS A 101 1.62 -13.63 -16.47
CA CYS A 101 1.87 -12.58 -17.45
C CYS A 101 3.14 -12.82 -18.29
N ALA A 102 4.02 -13.73 -17.88
CA ALA A 102 5.36 -13.93 -18.45
C ALA A 102 6.20 -12.64 -18.53
N GLN A 103 6.13 -11.79 -17.50
CA GLN A 103 6.85 -10.52 -17.45
C GLN A 103 7.60 -10.37 -16.11
N GLY A 104 8.79 -9.78 -16.20
CA GLY A 104 9.59 -9.37 -15.05
C GLY A 104 9.24 -7.96 -14.60
N TYR A 105 9.22 -7.74 -13.28
CA TYR A 105 8.89 -6.45 -12.69
C TYR A 105 9.81 -6.12 -11.51
N GLU A 106 10.15 -4.85 -11.39
CA GLU A 106 10.71 -4.29 -10.16
C GLU A 106 9.59 -3.93 -9.18
N ALA A 107 9.82 -4.23 -7.90
CA ALA A 107 8.88 -3.89 -6.84
C ALA A 107 8.88 -2.38 -6.58
N SER A 108 7.69 -1.77 -6.68
CA SER A 108 7.42 -0.37 -6.36
C SER A 108 6.54 -0.31 -5.12
N VAL A 109 6.99 0.37 -4.07
CA VAL A 109 6.23 0.51 -2.82
C VAL A 109 5.04 1.46 -2.95
N ASP A 110 4.99 2.26 -4.01
CA ASP A 110 3.89 3.19 -4.26
C ASP A 110 2.56 2.47 -4.49
N ASP A 111 2.59 1.43 -5.32
CA ASP A 111 1.40 0.82 -5.93
C ASP A 111 1.45 -0.72 -6.04
N ARG A 112 2.64 -1.33 -6.00
CA ARG A 112 2.81 -2.78 -6.22
C ARG A 112 3.07 -3.60 -4.96
N VAL A 113 3.20 -2.96 -3.80
CA VAL A 113 3.34 -3.67 -2.53
C VAL A 113 2.07 -3.42 -1.71
N GLU A 114 1.24 -4.45 -1.60
CA GLU A 114 0.05 -4.47 -0.75
C GLU A 114 0.44 -4.80 0.69
N VAL A 115 -0.18 -4.11 1.64
CA VAL A 115 -0.12 -4.45 3.07
C VAL A 115 -1.46 -5.03 3.48
N ALA A 116 -1.45 -6.27 3.94
CA ALA A 116 -2.65 -6.99 4.33
C ALA A 116 -2.47 -7.67 5.69
N PHE A 117 -3.59 -7.96 6.34
CA PHE A 117 -3.63 -8.54 7.68
C PHE A 117 -4.32 -9.91 7.63
N THR A 118 -3.71 -10.92 8.23
CA THR A 118 -4.29 -12.26 8.37
C THR A 118 -4.44 -12.58 9.85
N VAL A 119 -5.57 -13.14 10.27
CA VAL A 119 -5.79 -13.48 11.68
C VAL A 119 -4.70 -14.42 12.19
N SER A 120 -4.21 -14.22 13.41
CA SER A 120 -3.21 -15.12 13.97
C SER A 120 -3.83 -16.50 14.22
N PRO A 121 -3.14 -17.62 13.91
CA PRO A 121 -3.62 -18.96 14.22
C PRO A 121 -3.81 -19.20 15.74
N ARG A 122 -3.18 -18.37 16.59
CA ARG A 122 -3.38 -18.38 18.05
C ARG A 122 -4.74 -17.83 18.47
N VAL A 123 -5.37 -17.01 17.63
CA VAL A 123 -6.71 -16.44 17.85
C VAL A 123 -7.76 -17.31 17.21
N ARG A 124 -7.62 -17.57 15.90
CA ARG A 124 -8.50 -18.45 15.14
C ARG A 124 -7.71 -19.07 14.00
N ARG A 125 -7.62 -20.39 13.97
CA ARG A 125 -7.02 -21.10 12.84
C ARG A 125 -8.00 -21.10 11.67
N ILE A 126 -7.52 -20.73 10.50
CA ILE A 126 -8.28 -20.72 9.24
C ILE A 126 -7.56 -21.57 8.19
N ALA A 127 -8.28 -22.00 7.14
CA ALA A 127 -7.68 -22.85 6.10
C ALA A 127 -6.46 -22.21 5.40
N ALA A 128 -6.41 -20.88 5.26
CA ALA A 128 -5.26 -20.17 4.67
C ALA A 128 -3.96 -20.27 5.49
N HIS A 129 -4.00 -20.69 6.76
CA HIS A 129 -2.79 -21.00 7.53
C HIS A 129 -2.11 -22.29 7.07
N ASP A 130 -2.82 -23.12 6.31
CA ASP A 130 -2.28 -24.29 5.63
C ASP A 130 -2.74 -24.29 4.16
N PRO A 131 -2.13 -23.44 3.29
CA PRO A 131 -2.54 -23.26 1.90
C PRO A 131 -2.65 -24.56 1.11
N HIS A 132 -1.83 -25.56 1.46
CA HIS A 132 -1.84 -26.89 0.83
C HIS A 132 -3.02 -27.77 1.26
N THR A 133 -4.01 -27.21 1.96
CA THR A 133 -5.32 -27.86 2.19
C THR A 133 -6.46 -27.20 1.40
N LEU A 134 -6.25 -26.00 0.85
CA LEU A 134 -7.29 -25.26 0.13
C LEU A 134 -7.64 -25.92 -1.22
N PRO A 135 -8.93 -26.06 -1.57
CA PRO A 135 -9.32 -26.40 -2.93
C PRO A 135 -8.76 -25.41 -3.95
N ILE A 136 -8.60 -25.83 -5.21
CA ILE A 136 -7.94 -25.05 -6.28
C ILE A 136 -8.42 -23.59 -6.37
N TRP A 137 -9.72 -23.35 -6.34
CA TRP A 137 -10.29 -22.01 -6.46
C TRP A 137 -10.14 -21.18 -5.19
N GLU A 138 -10.14 -21.82 -4.01
CA GLU A 138 -9.83 -21.16 -2.76
C GLU A 138 -8.34 -20.82 -2.64
N TYR A 139 -7.45 -21.67 -3.15
CA TYR A 139 -6.02 -21.34 -3.24
C TYR A 139 -5.81 -20.11 -4.13
N ASN A 140 -6.43 -20.09 -5.32
CA ASN A 140 -6.34 -18.93 -6.21
C ASN A 140 -6.90 -17.66 -5.54
N ARG A 141 -8.06 -17.79 -4.88
CA ARG A 141 -8.76 -16.69 -4.19
C ARG A 141 -7.98 -16.12 -3.00
N GLN A 142 -7.36 -16.97 -2.20
CA GLN A 142 -6.78 -16.58 -0.91
C GLN A 142 -5.25 -16.43 -0.95
N ILE A 143 -4.56 -17.11 -1.87
CA ILE A 143 -3.09 -17.26 -1.86
C ILE A 143 -2.45 -16.69 -3.11
N PHE A 144 -2.96 -17.01 -4.30
CA PHE A 144 -2.35 -16.52 -5.54
C PHE A 144 -2.68 -15.06 -5.78
N TRP A 145 -3.96 -14.69 -5.80
CA TRP A 145 -4.37 -13.33 -6.11
C TRP A 145 -4.37 -12.39 -4.90
N SER A 146 -4.20 -11.10 -5.15
CA SER A 146 -4.24 -10.07 -4.11
C SER A 146 -5.65 -9.78 -3.61
N SER A 147 -5.73 -9.11 -2.46
CA SER A 147 -7.02 -8.66 -1.88
C SER A 147 -7.69 -7.53 -2.69
N GLY A 148 -6.98 -6.98 -3.68
CA GLY A 148 -7.50 -6.02 -4.64
C GLY A 148 -8.30 -6.66 -5.79
N MET A 149 -8.25 -7.97 -5.96
CA MET A 149 -9.03 -8.66 -7.00
C MET A 149 -10.51 -8.79 -6.60
N ASP A 150 -11.41 -8.68 -7.57
CA ASP A 150 -12.81 -9.08 -7.37
C ASP A 150 -12.97 -10.59 -7.59
N LEU A 151 -12.84 -11.35 -6.50
CA LEU A 151 -12.95 -12.81 -6.48
C LEU A 151 -14.23 -13.26 -5.77
N SER A 152 -15.33 -12.54 -6.00
CA SER A 152 -16.67 -12.94 -5.57
C SER A 152 -17.03 -14.35 -6.05
N GLU A 153 -18.09 -14.94 -5.49
CA GLU A 153 -18.58 -16.24 -5.98
C GLU A 153 -18.98 -16.20 -7.45
N GLU A 154 -19.54 -15.08 -7.90
CA GLU A 154 -19.90 -14.87 -9.31
C GLU A 154 -18.65 -14.81 -10.19
N SER A 155 -17.63 -14.05 -9.79
CA SER A 155 -16.37 -13.96 -10.55
C SER A 155 -15.66 -15.31 -10.65
N ILE A 156 -15.61 -16.09 -9.56
CA ILE A 156 -15.02 -17.43 -9.58
C ILE A 156 -15.86 -18.39 -10.43
N LYS A 157 -17.19 -18.32 -10.33
CA LYS A 157 -18.06 -19.14 -11.19
C LYS A 157 -17.83 -18.86 -12.68
N ARG A 158 -17.69 -17.60 -13.08
CA ARG A 158 -17.34 -17.22 -14.46
C ARG A 158 -15.95 -17.74 -14.86
N LEU A 159 -14.97 -17.66 -13.98
CA LEU A 159 -13.63 -18.23 -14.21
C LEU A 159 -13.69 -19.76 -14.44
N VAL A 160 -14.53 -20.46 -13.70
CA VAL A 160 -14.72 -21.91 -13.87
C VAL A 160 -15.43 -22.22 -15.18
N ASP A 161 -16.56 -21.58 -15.43
CA ASP A 161 -17.46 -21.97 -16.53
C ASP A 161 -17.04 -21.44 -17.89
N GLU A 162 -16.43 -20.25 -17.95
CA GLU A 162 -16.17 -19.55 -19.20
C GLU A 162 -14.68 -19.54 -19.58
N VAL A 163 -13.79 -19.62 -18.59
CA VAL A 163 -12.33 -19.50 -18.81
C VAL A 163 -11.66 -20.87 -18.74
N SER A 164 -12.07 -21.75 -17.84
CA SER A 164 -11.36 -23.00 -17.57
C SER A 164 -11.82 -24.14 -18.49
N LEU A 165 -10.89 -24.70 -19.26
CA LEU A 165 -11.10 -25.94 -20.01
C LEU A 165 -11.02 -27.17 -19.10
N GLU A 166 -10.08 -27.15 -18.16
CA GLU A 166 -9.85 -28.24 -17.20
C GLU A 166 -9.04 -27.72 -16.03
N ALA A 167 -9.22 -28.27 -14.83
CA ALA A 167 -8.43 -27.93 -13.66
C ALA A 167 -8.34 -29.13 -12.73
N ILE A 168 -7.12 -29.50 -12.32
CA ILE A 168 -6.89 -30.69 -11.50
C ILE A 168 -6.00 -30.39 -10.30
N GLU A 169 -6.17 -31.20 -9.25
CA GLU A 169 -5.20 -31.31 -8.17
C GLU A 169 -4.25 -32.48 -8.48
N LEU A 170 -2.95 -32.21 -8.49
CA LEU A 170 -1.93 -33.20 -8.80
C LEU A 170 -0.98 -33.38 -7.60
N PRO A 171 -1.05 -34.51 -6.88
CA PRO A 171 -0.18 -34.78 -5.72
C PRO A 171 1.31 -34.77 -6.05
N ALA A 172 2.15 -34.65 -5.02
CA ALA A 172 3.60 -34.69 -5.14
C ALA A 172 4.07 -36.03 -5.75
N GLY A 173 4.94 -35.97 -6.76
CA GLY A 173 5.50 -37.15 -7.43
C GLY A 173 4.57 -37.82 -8.45
N GLU A 174 3.33 -37.34 -8.63
CA GLU A 174 2.35 -37.97 -9.50
C GLU A 174 2.35 -37.41 -10.93
N LYS A 175 1.70 -38.16 -11.83
CA LYS A 175 1.50 -37.79 -13.24
C LYS A 175 0.01 -37.86 -13.60
N ALA A 176 -0.44 -36.91 -14.39
CA ALA A 176 -1.78 -36.90 -14.97
C ALA A 176 -1.72 -36.73 -16.49
N VAL A 177 -2.77 -37.20 -17.16
CA VAL A 177 -2.93 -37.02 -18.61
C VAL A 177 -4.33 -36.48 -18.87
N LEU A 178 -4.40 -35.28 -19.44
CA LEU A 178 -5.64 -34.62 -19.83
C LEU A 178 -5.88 -34.81 -21.32
N SER A 179 -7.13 -35.10 -21.69
CA SER A 179 -7.57 -35.13 -23.08
C SER A 179 -8.46 -33.91 -23.32
N LEU A 180 -7.94 -32.93 -24.06
CA LEU A 180 -8.55 -31.62 -24.24
C LEU A 180 -8.90 -31.40 -25.71
N GLN A 181 -9.85 -30.51 -25.95
CA GLN A 181 -10.13 -29.97 -27.28
C GLN A 181 -9.71 -28.50 -27.29
N LEU A 182 -8.60 -28.19 -27.97
CA LEU A 182 -8.11 -26.82 -28.05
C LEU A 182 -9.04 -25.96 -28.92
N PRO A 183 -9.54 -24.82 -28.41
CA PRO A 183 -10.26 -23.84 -29.20
C PRO A 183 -9.31 -23.06 -30.11
N ASN A 184 -9.84 -22.33 -31.09
CA ASN A 184 -9.07 -21.36 -31.87
C ASN A 184 -8.89 -20.05 -31.10
N GLN A 185 -8.28 -20.14 -29.92
CA GLN A 185 -8.02 -19.03 -28.99
C GLN A 185 -6.71 -19.31 -28.26
N PHE A 186 -6.07 -18.25 -27.74
CA PHE A 186 -4.87 -18.40 -26.92
C PHE A 186 -5.20 -19.14 -25.62
N VAL A 187 -4.40 -20.17 -25.29
CA VAL A 187 -4.63 -21.02 -24.11
C VAL A 187 -3.43 -20.94 -23.17
N ILE A 188 -3.69 -20.95 -21.87
CA ILE A 188 -2.70 -20.87 -20.80
C ILE A 188 -2.84 -22.11 -19.92
N VAL A 189 -1.79 -22.90 -19.78
CA VAL A 189 -1.68 -23.87 -18.70
C VAL A 189 -1.01 -23.16 -17.54
N PHE A 190 -1.77 -22.79 -16.53
CA PHE A 190 -1.29 -22.02 -15.37
C PHE A 190 -1.29 -22.87 -14.10
N GLU A 191 -0.24 -22.76 -13.31
CA GLU A 191 -0.08 -23.47 -12.05
C GLU A 191 0.33 -22.48 -10.94
N PRO A 192 -0.56 -22.19 -9.98
CA PRO A 192 -0.36 -21.11 -9.01
C PRO A 192 0.57 -21.45 -7.84
N VAL A 193 0.83 -22.74 -7.54
CA VAL A 193 1.63 -23.13 -6.36
C VAL A 193 3.12 -22.90 -6.60
N THR A 194 3.61 -23.35 -7.75
CA THR A 194 5.00 -23.17 -8.20
C THR A 194 5.20 -21.87 -8.96
N HIS A 195 4.11 -21.12 -9.20
CA HIS A 195 4.08 -19.99 -10.12
C HIS A 195 4.64 -20.39 -11.49
N SER A 196 4.02 -21.35 -12.18
CA SER A 196 4.44 -21.82 -13.51
C SER A 196 3.37 -21.55 -14.57
N ALA A 197 3.77 -21.32 -15.82
CA ALA A 197 2.80 -21.14 -16.90
C ALA A 197 3.33 -21.62 -18.27
N HIS A 198 2.51 -22.30 -19.06
CA HIS A 198 2.81 -22.59 -20.45
C HIS A 198 1.73 -22.02 -21.36
N PHE A 199 2.14 -21.34 -22.42
CA PHE A 199 1.25 -20.68 -23.36
C PHE A 199 1.12 -21.49 -24.64
N PHE A 200 -0.10 -21.72 -25.08
CA PHE A 200 -0.40 -22.26 -26.40
C PHE A 200 -0.96 -21.14 -27.27
N ASP A 201 -0.15 -20.74 -28.25
CA ASP A 201 -0.60 -19.87 -29.33
C ASP A 201 -1.33 -20.73 -30.37
N VAL A 202 -2.64 -20.90 -30.15
CA VAL A 202 -3.47 -21.78 -30.98
C VAL A 202 -3.92 -21.05 -32.23
N GLN A 203 -3.43 -21.48 -33.38
CA GLN A 203 -3.65 -20.81 -34.67
C GLN A 203 -3.68 -21.80 -35.85
N GLY A 204 -4.14 -21.30 -37.00
CA GLY A 204 -4.26 -22.07 -38.24
C GLY A 204 -5.50 -22.96 -38.31
N GLU A 205 -5.59 -23.76 -39.37
CA GLU A 205 -6.74 -24.61 -39.64
C GLU A 205 -6.91 -25.72 -38.57
N PRO A 206 -8.14 -26.07 -38.16
CA PRO A 206 -8.38 -27.17 -37.24
C PRO A 206 -7.78 -28.50 -37.72
N THR A 207 -7.26 -29.30 -36.79
CA THR A 207 -6.73 -30.64 -37.05
C THR A 207 -7.57 -31.72 -36.35
N ARG A 208 -7.63 -32.91 -36.97
CA ARG A 208 -8.15 -34.14 -36.33
C ARG A 208 -7.03 -35.01 -35.74
N GLU A 209 -5.78 -34.69 -36.06
CA GLU A 209 -4.61 -35.38 -35.51
C GLU A 209 -4.45 -35.02 -34.03
N ARG A 210 -4.21 -36.03 -33.19
CA ARG A 210 -4.02 -35.85 -31.75
C ARG A 210 -2.63 -35.29 -31.48
N GLN A 211 -2.58 -34.03 -31.08
CA GLN A 211 -1.36 -33.35 -30.64
C GLN A 211 -0.98 -33.81 -29.23
N GLN A 212 0.32 -33.78 -28.88
CA GLN A 212 0.81 -34.16 -27.56
C GLN A 212 1.74 -33.08 -27.01
N PHE A 213 1.62 -32.79 -25.72
CA PHE A 213 2.51 -31.89 -25.02
C PHE A 213 2.72 -32.37 -23.58
N SER A 214 3.91 -32.11 -23.01
CA SER A 214 4.25 -32.53 -21.65
C SER A 214 4.80 -31.36 -20.85
N ILE A 215 4.33 -31.19 -19.62
CA ILE A 215 4.79 -30.18 -18.68
C ILE A 215 5.26 -30.88 -17.41
N VAL A 216 6.41 -30.45 -16.90
CA VAL A 216 6.98 -30.91 -15.63
C VAL A 216 7.04 -29.72 -14.68
N PHE A 217 6.36 -29.82 -13.54
CA PHE A 217 6.43 -28.85 -12.46
C PHE A 217 7.58 -29.24 -11.53
N ASN A 218 8.58 -28.36 -11.39
CA ASN A 218 9.75 -28.57 -10.53
C ASN A 218 10.13 -27.27 -9.80
N LYS A 219 11.17 -27.32 -8.94
CA LYS A 219 11.59 -26.17 -8.11
C LYS A 219 12.54 -25.19 -8.81
N LEU A 220 13.01 -25.49 -10.02
CA LEU A 220 14.04 -24.75 -10.72
C LEU A 220 13.40 -23.83 -11.76
N GLN A 221 13.06 -22.61 -11.31
CA GLN A 221 12.38 -21.54 -12.05
C GLN A 221 10.94 -21.87 -12.50
N ALA A 222 10.09 -20.85 -12.42
CA ALA A 222 8.81 -20.76 -13.13
C ALA A 222 9.08 -20.92 -14.63
N PRO A 223 8.87 -22.10 -15.25
CA PRO A 223 9.06 -22.22 -16.67
C PRO A 223 7.90 -21.48 -17.33
N THR A 224 8.16 -20.28 -17.85
CA THR A 224 7.26 -19.63 -18.81
C THR A 224 7.69 -20.04 -20.21
N GLY A 225 6.89 -20.86 -20.88
CA GLY A 225 7.14 -21.34 -22.24
C GLY A 225 5.99 -21.01 -23.17
N SER A 226 6.25 -20.89 -24.46
CA SER A 226 5.21 -20.73 -25.48
C SER A 226 5.37 -21.77 -26.58
N THR A 227 4.26 -22.28 -27.11
CA THR A 227 4.25 -23.26 -28.21
C THR A 227 3.09 -22.98 -29.13
N VAL A 228 3.36 -23.00 -30.44
CA VAL A 228 2.31 -22.89 -31.45
C VAL A 228 1.59 -24.24 -31.58
N MET A 229 0.26 -24.21 -31.49
CA MET A 229 -0.60 -25.39 -31.60
C MET A 229 -1.71 -25.14 -32.63
N ARG A 230 -2.38 -26.18 -33.11
CA ARG A 230 -3.58 -26.05 -33.96
C ARG A 230 -4.86 -26.32 -33.17
N PRO A 231 -5.99 -25.69 -33.52
CA PRO A 231 -7.29 -26.04 -32.93
C PRO A 231 -7.55 -27.54 -33.16
N GLY A 232 -7.87 -28.30 -32.12
CA GLY A 232 -7.88 -29.75 -32.26
C GLY A 232 -7.69 -30.53 -30.95
N PRO A 233 -7.73 -31.87 -31.02
CA PRO A 233 -7.50 -32.72 -29.86
C PRO A 233 -6.05 -32.62 -29.36
N LEU A 234 -5.89 -32.40 -28.06
CA LEU A 234 -4.62 -32.36 -27.34
C LEU A 234 -4.60 -33.43 -26.24
N ARG A 235 -3.52 -34.20 -26.17
CA ARG A 235 -3.16 -35.00 -25.00
C ARG A 235 -2.07 -34.28 -24.21
N LEU A 236 -2.45 -33.68 -23.09
CA LEU A 236 -1.53 -32.94 -22.22
C LEU A 236 -1.09 -33.83 -21.06
N SER A 237 0.21 -34.12 -20.97
CA SER A 237 0.80 -34.86 -19.85
C SER A 237 1.37 -33.89 -18.84
N LEU A 238 1.00 -34.06 -17.57
CA LEU A 238 1.44 -33.22 -16.45
C LEU A 238 2.18 -34.09 -15.46
N GLU A 239 3.34 -33.65 -15.00
CA GLU A 239 4.15 -34.37 -14.02
C GLU A 239 4.56 -33.41 -12.90
N ASN A 240 4.27 -33.79 -11.66
CA ASN A 240 4.65 -33.03 -10.49
C ASN A 240 5.90 -33.63 -9.86
N GLN A 241 7.05 -32.98 -10.02
CA GLN A 241 8.32 -33.37 -9.39
C GLN A 241 8.64 -32.53 -8.15
N THR A 242 7.65 -31.80 -7.62
CA THR A 242 7.80 -31.08 -6.35
C THR A 242 7.46 -31.98 -5.17
N ASP A 243 7.73 -31.49 -3.96
CA ASP A 243 7.41 -32.12 -2.69
C ASP A 243 6.02 -31.75 -2.14
N HIS A 244 5.26 -30.95 -2.90
CA HIS A 244 3.91 -30.54 -2.57
C HIS A 244 2.97 -30.86 -3.74
N ARG A 245 1.66 -30.80 -3.51
CA ARG A 245 0.70 -30.85 -4.62
C ARG A 245 0.82 -29.59 -5.49
N VAL A 246 0.44 -29.70 -6.76
CA VAL A 246 0.29 -28.59 -7.69
C VAL A 246 -1.14 -28.53 -8.20
N LEU A 247 -1.56 -27.35 -8.67
CA LEU A 247 -2.95 -27.04 -9.00
C LEU A 247 -3.09 -26.51 -10.44
N PRO A 248 -2.67 -27.28 -11.46
CA PRO A 248 -2.69 -26.81 -12.83
C PRO A 248 -4.11 -26.64 -13.35
N ALA A 249 -4.35 -25.50 -13.99
CA ALA A 249 -5.57 -25.19 -14.69
C ALA A 249 -5.25 -24.77 -16.13
N VAL A 250 -6.08 -25.23 -17.06
CA VAL A 250 -6.00 -24.89 -18.48
C VAL A 250 -7.05 -23.84 -18.77
N TRP A 251 -6.62 -22.63 -19.08
CA TRP A 251 -7.46 -21.45 -19.28
C TRP A 251 -7.46 -21.01 -20.73
N VAL A 252 -8.60 -20.53 -21.21
CA VAL A 252 -8.69 -19.78 -22.46
C VAL A 252 -8.52 -18.29 -22.13
N ALA A 253 -7.59 -17.61 -22.79
CA ALA A 253 -7.37 -16.18 -22.59
C ALA A 253 -8.42 -15.35 -23.35
N ASN A 254 -9.67 -15.41 -22.87
CA ASN A 254 -10.82 -14.72 -23.45
C ASN A 254 -11.13 -13.40 -22.73
N ASP A 255 -12.19 -12.72 -23.18
CA ASP A 255 -12.64 -11.44 -22.64
C ASP A 255 -13.02 -11.54 -21.15
N THR A 256 -13.62 -12.65 -20.71
CA THR A 256 -13.96 -12.87 -19.30
C THR A 256 -12.71 -12.88 -18.40
N LEU A 257 -11.63 -13.55 -18.82
CA LEU A 257 -10.37 -13.49 -18.09
C LEU A 257 -9.81 -12.05 -18.09
N HIS A 258 -9.87 -11.36 -19.24
CA HIS A 258 -9.38 -9.98 -19.34
C HIS A 258 -10.15 -9.03 -18.41
N GLU A 259 -11.48 -9.12 -18.35
CA GLU A 259 -12.33 -8.33 -17.45
C GLU A 259 -11.98 -8.57 -15.98
N LEU A 260 -11.80 -9.84 -15.58
CA LEU A 260 -11.44 -10.20 -14.21
C LEU A 260 -10.06 -9.64 -13.84
N LEU A 261 -9.10 -9.73 -14.76
CA LEU A 261 -7.77 -9.15 -14.56
C LEU A 261 -7.74 -7.62 -14.67
N GLY A 262 -8.72 -6.98 -15.31
CA GLY A 262 -8.77 -5.51 -15.44
C GLY A 262 -9.38 -4.79 -14.23
N LYS A 263 -10.24 -5.44 -13.46
CA LYS A 263 -10.94 -4.82 -12.31
C LYS A 263 -10.14 -4.95 -11.03
N ARG A 264 -9.82 -3.82 -10.39
CA ARG A 264 -9.10 -3.77 -9.11
C ARG A 264 -9.80 -2.86 -8.12
N LYS A 265 -10.01 -3.40 -6.91
CA LYS A 265 -10.35 -2.61 -5.74
C LYS A 265 -9.12 -1.84 -5.25
N PRO A 266 -9.29 -0.68 -4.61
CA PRO A 266 -8.20 -0.01 -3.90
C PRO A 266 -7.61 -0.94 -2.83
N ILE A 267 -6.29 -0.85 -2.64
CA ILE A 267 -5.55 -1.61 -1.62
C ILE A 267 -4.76 -0.67 -0.72
N LEU A 268 -4.45 -1.13 0.48
CA LEU A 268 -3.51 -0.45 1.35
C LEU A 268 -2.08 -0.71 0.84
N THR A 269 -1.41 0.32 0.34
CA THR A 269 -0.05 0.16 -0.21
C THR A 269 1.03 0.37 0.84
N ALA A 270 2.23 -0.15 0.58
CA ALA A 270 3.40 0.05 1.44
C ALA A 270 3.73 1.54 1.62
N LYS A 271 3.62 2.36 0.58
CA LYS A 271 3.77 3.82 0.67
C LYS A 271 2.80 4.43 1.69
N ARG A 272 1.52 4.05 1.62
CA ARG A 272 0.49 4.54 2.58
C ARG A 272 0.81 4.08 3.99
N MET A 273 1.28 2.84 4.16
CA MET A 273 1.69 2.31 5.46
C MET A 273 2.91 3.04 6.04
N LEU A 274 3.96 3.24 5.23
CA LEU A 274 5.18 3.95 5.61
C LEU A 274 4.94 5.42 5.96
N SER A 275 3.87 6.01 5.42
CA SER A 275 3.49 7.40 5.71
C SER A 275 2.37 7.51 6.75
N ASN A 276 2.02 6.43 7.45
CA ASN A 276 0.99 6.42 8.49
C ASN A 276 1.60 6.64 9.88
N GLN A 277 0.99 7.54 10.67
CA GLN A 277 1.50 7.91 11.99
C GLN A 277 1.51 6.73 12.97
N THR A 278 0.41 5.97 13.07
CA THR A 278 0.32 4.81 13.97
C THR A 278 1.38 3.76 13.63
N PHE A 279 1.62 3.51 12.34
CA PHE A 279 2.65 2.56 11.92
C PHE A 279 4.04 2.98 12.42
N ARG A 280 4.39 4.27 12.25
CA ARG A 280 5.67 4.81 12.72
C ARG A 280 5.80 4.75 14.23
N ASP A 281 4.72 4.89 14.97
CA ASP A 281 4.73 4.83 16.44
C ASP A 281 4.80 3.41 16.99
N VAL A 282 4.14 2.46 16.34
CA VAL A 282 4.00 1.08 16.82
C VAL A 282 5.17 0.18 16.37
N PHE A 283 5.75 0.42 15.19
CA PHE A 283 6.73 -0.49 14.55
C PHE A 283 8.15 0.11 14.41
N LYS A 284 8.50 1.10 15.24
CA LYS A 284 9.71 1.96 15.19
C LYS A 284 10.99 1.32 14.61
N ALA A 285 11.45 0.17 15.13
CA ALA A 285 12.77 -0.42 14.82
C ALA A 285 12.74 -1.64 13.88
N ASP A 286 11.57 -2.20 13.57
CA ASP A 286 11.50 -3.55 12.97
C ASP A 286 11.24 -3.59 11.46
N ASN A 287 11.10 -2.44 10.81
CA ASN A 287 10.55 -2.41 9.45
C ASN A 287 11.59 -2.47 8.34
N LEU A 288 12.75 -1.84 8.49
CA LEU A 288 13.72 -1.67 7.40
C LEU A 288 15.12 -2.04 7.89
N ASN A 289 15.94 -2.60 6.99
CA ASN A 289 17.37 -2.78 7.28
C ASN A 289 18.08 -1.43 7.22
N VAL A 290 19.17 -1.27 7.96
CA VAL A 290 19.96 -0.01 7.97
C VAL A 290 20.40 0.38 6.55
N ASP A 291 20.73 -0.61 5.71
CA ASP A 291 21.19 -0.39 4.34
C ASP A 291 20.07 -0.37 3.29
N GLN A 292 18.83 -0.70 3.67
CA GLN A 292 17.71 -0.76 2.74
C GLN A 292 17.18 0.63 2.43
N ARG A 293 16.89 0.88 1.14
CA ARG A 293 16.40 2.16 0.64
C ARG A 293 15.19 1.90 -0.26
N LEU A 294 14.01 2.30 0.20
CA LEU A 294 12.80 2.13 -0.59
C LEU A 294 12.54 3.42 -1.38
N LYS A 295 12.52 3.30 -2.71
CA LYS A 295 12.16 4.43 -3.58
C LYS A 295 10.66 4.68 -3.53
N ILE A 296 10.27 5.89 -3.16
CA ILE A 296 8.91 6.40 -3.26
C ILE A 296 8.91 7.45 -4.37
N THR A 297 8.10 7.24 -5.40
CA THR A 297 8.05 8.07 -6.61
C THR A 297 7.43 9.45 -6.36
N SER A 298 6.50 9.57 -5.41
CA SER A 298 5.93 10.85 -5.02
C SER A 298 5.52 10.85 -3.55
N LEU A 299 6.00 11.82 -2.76
CA LEU A 299 5.50 12.07 -1.41
C LEU A 299 5.48 13.58 -1.17
N THR A 300 4.42 14.07 -0.53
CA THR A 300 4.32 15.49 -0.18
C THR A 300 4.95 15.72 1.19
N PHE A 301 5.89 16.65 1.26
CA PHE A 301 6.52 17.10 2.49
C PHE A 301 5.97 18.45 2.89
N LEU A 302 5.65 18.60 4.18
CA LEU A 302 5.30 19.86 4.82
C LEU A 302 6.36 20.15 5.89
N PHE A 303 6.96 21.33 5.81
CA PHE A 303 7.86 21.85 6.83
C PHE A 303 7.21 23.07 7.49
N THR A 304 7.28 23.12 8.82
CA THR A 304 6.93 24.32 9.60
C THR A 304 8.17 24.92 10.25
N ASP A 305 8.10 26.20 10.61
CA ASP A 305 9.07 26.89 11.47
C ASP A 305 8.34 28.01 12.23
N LEU A 306 8.71 28.26 13.48
CA LEU A 306 8.12 29.37 14.23
C LEU A 306 9.01 30.61 14.07
N LYS A 307 8.44 31.69 13.53
CA LYS A 307 9.17 32.92 13.29
C LYS A 307 9.65 33.52 14.61
N GLY A 308 10.96 33.72 14.73
CA GLY A 308 11.55 34.47 15.85
C GLY A 308 11.43 33.75 17.18
N SER A 309 11.41 32.41 17.19
CA SER A 309 11.31 31.60 18.40
C SER A 309 12.38 31.92 19.44
N THR A 310 13.63 32.18 19.05
CA THR A 310 14.69 32.64 19.99
C THR A 310 14.30 33.94 20.70
N ALA A 311 13.82 34.95 19.96
CA ALA A 311 13.39 36.22 20.53
C ALA A 311 12.08 36.12 21.33
N LEU A 312 11.28 35.08 21.06
CA LEU A 312 10.08 34.77 21.82
C LEU A 312 10.45 34.34 23.25
N TYR A 313 11.42 33.44 23.41
CA TYR A 313 11.90 33.00 24.74
C TYR A 313 12.35 34.18 25.60
N GLU A 314 13.12 35.11 25.01
CA GLU A 314 13.61 36.30 25.71
C GLU A 314 12.48 37.27 26.12
N ARG A 315 11.43 37.41 25.29
CA ARG A 315 10.36 38.40 25.49
C ARG A 315 9.28 37.95 26.48
N VAL A 316 8.90 36.68 26.48
CA VAL A 316 7.81 36.17 27.33
C VAL A 316 8.29 35.39 28.55
N GLY A 317 9.60 35.09 28.63
CA GLY A 317 10.21 34.28 29.68
C GLY A 317 10.01 32.78 29.47
N ASP A 318 10.93 31.98 30.01
CA ASP A 318 11.06 30.55 29.69
C ASP A 318 9.79 29.73 29.94
N LEU A 319 9.08 29.96 31.05
CA LEU A 319 7.89 29.18 31.40
C LEU A 319 6.72 29.46 30.44
N ALA A 320 6.45 30.73 30.17
CA ALA A 320 5.36 31.12 29.26
C ALA A 320 5.69 30.72 27.81
N ALA A 321 6.96 30.80 27.42
CA ALA A 321 7.43 30.32 26.12
C ALA A 321 7.29 28.80 25.99
N PHE A 322 7.62 28.04 27.04
CA PHE A 322 7.46 26.59 27.04
C PHE A 322 5.99 26.17 26.86
N ASP A 323 5.06 26.75 27.62
CA ASP A 323 3.63 26.44 27.47
C ASP A 323 3.09 26.84 26.09
N LEU A 324 3.61 27.93 25.53
CA LEU A 324 3.27 28.40 24.19
C LEU A 324 3.75 27.44 23.11
N VAL A 325 5.02 27.01 23.17
CA VAL A 325 5.59 26.04 22.22
C VAL A 325 4.91 24.67 22.36
N ARG A 326 4.55 24.24 23.57
CA ARG A 326 3.78 23.01 23.78
C ARG A 326 2.39 23.10 23.13
N ALA A 327 1.66 24.20 23.31
CA ALA A 327 0.36 24.40 22.68
C ALA A 327 0.47 24.45 21.15
N HIS A 328 1.51 25.11 20.64
CA HIS A 328 1.85 25.12 19.22
C HIS A 328 2.04 23.71 18.67
N PHE A 329 2.93 22.91 19.28
CA PHE A 329 3.17 21.54 18.84
C PHE A 329 1.92 20.69 18.92
N HIS A 330 1.15 20.77 20.01
CA HIS A 330 -0.08 20.02 20.14
C HIS A 330 -1.03 20.28 18.96
N ALA A 331 -1.26 21.56 18.63
CA ALA A 331 -2.11 21.94 17.50
C ALA A 331 -1.57 21.42 16.16
N LEU A 332 -0.26 21.56 15.89
CA LEU A 332 0.33 21.09 14.64
C LEU A 332 0.20 19.57 14.48
N LEU A 333 0.57 18.81 15.51
CA LEU A 333 0.58 17.35 15.48
C LEU A 333 -0.84 16.80 15.32
N GLU A 334 -1.82 17.38 16.03
CA GLU A 334 -3.23 17.01 15.91
C GLU A 334 -3.77 17.27 14.50
N ILE A 335 -3.47 18.44 13.93
CA ILE A 335 -3.89 18.79 12.57
C ILE A 335 -3.28 17.81 11.56
N ILE A 336 -1.98 17.53 11.63
CA ILE A 336 -1.30 16.59 10.74
C ILE A 336 -1.98 15.22 10.79
N ALA A 337 -2.22 14.69 11.99
CA ALA A 337 -2.87 13.40 12.16
C ALA A 337 -4.30 13.39 11.58
N SER A 338 -5.07 14.45 11.84
CA SER A 338 -6.46 14.56 11.35
C SER A 338 -6.57 14.73 9.82
N GLU A 339 -5.51 15.23 9.18
CA GLU A 339 -5.41 15.39 7.72
C GLU A 339 -4.58 14.25 7.09
N LYS A 340 -4.59 13.04 7.68
CA LYS A 340 -3.97 11.84 7.10
C LYS A 340 -2.46 11.98 6.83
N GLY A 341 -1.79 12.83 7.61
CA GLY A 341 -0.35 13.00 7.58
C GLY A 341 0.36 12.24 8.69
N ALA A 342 1.68 12.14 8.56
CA ALA A 342 2.56 11.63 9.61
C ALA A 342 3.70 12.61 9.88
N VAL A 343 4.00 12.76 11.16
CA VAL A 343 5.09 13.59 11.68
C VAL A 343 6.36 12.78 11.57
N VAL A 344 7.28 13.20 10.70
CA VAL A 344 8.55 12.51 10.51
C VAL A 344 9.43 12.72 11.74
N LYS A 345 9.65 13.99 12.08
CA LYS A 345 10.47 14.47 13.21
C LYS A 345 10.19 15.93 13.50
N THR A 346 10.57 16.35 14.70
CA THR A 346 10.66 17.76 15.10
C THR A 346 12.11 18.23 15.06
N ILE A 347 12.34 19.49 14.72
CA ILE A 347 13.67 20.10 14.61
C ILE A 347 13.64 21.44 15.35
N GLY A 348 13.99 21.44 16.64
CA GLY A 348 13.72 22.61 17.49
C GLY A 348 12.20 22.81 17.62
N ASP A 349 11.72 23.96 17.15
CA ASP A 349 10.32 24.43 17.03
C ASP A 349 9.68 24.11 15.66
N ALA A 350 10.44 23.53 14.73
CA ALA A 350 9.96 23.11 13.42
C ALA A 350 9.37 21.68 13.43
N VAL A 351 8.40 21.45 12.56
CA VAL A 351 7.84 20.11 12.28
C VAL A 351 8.12 19.74 10.83
N MET A 352 8.65 18.54 10.62
CA MET A 352 8.69 17.89 9.32
C MET A 352 7.59 16.82 9.28
N ALA A 353 6.68 16.93 8.33
CA ALA A 353 5.58 16.00 8.12
C ALA A 353 5.48 15.54 6.66
N THR A 354 4.84 14.40 6.47
CA THR A 354 4.59 13.82 5.14
C THR A 354 3.12 13.52 4.94
N PHE A 355 2.66 13.70 3.70
CA PHE A 355 1.31 13.39 3.25
C PHE A 355 1.39 12.61 1.95
N ILE A 356 0.49 11.62 1.78
CA ILE A 356 0.41 10.83 0.54
C ILE A 356 -0.04 11.67 -0.64
N ARG A 357 -0.86 12.70 -0.38
CA ARG A 357 -1.41 13.57 -1.42
C ARG A 357 -1.29 15.04 -1.03
N PRO A 358 -1.02 15.94 -1.99
CA PRO A 358 -0.73 17.34 -1.72
C PRO A 358 -1.91 18.11 -1.13
N GLU A 359 -3.16 17.76 -1.48
CA GLU A 359 -4.34 18.45 -0.96
C GLU A 359 -4.48 18.38 0.55
N HIS A 360 -4.07 17.26 1.16
CA HIS A 360 -4.09 17.10 2.61
C HIS A 360 -3.07 18.01 3.30
N ALA A 361 -1.88 18.16 2.71
CA ALA A 361 -0.87 19.08 3.21
C ALA A 361 -1.34 20.54 3.14
N ILE A 362 -2.06 20.91 2.07
CA ILE A 362 -2.63 22.26 1.91
C ILE A 362 -3.70 22.52 2.98
N VAL A 363 -4.65 21.60 3.16
CA VAL A 363 -5.67 21.74 4.21
C VAL A 363 -5.03 21.82 5.59
N ALA A 364 -4.06 20.95 5.87
CA ALA A 364 -3.29 20.98 7.11
C ALA A 364 -2.61 22.36 7.31
N GLY A 365 -1.91 22.88 6.31
CA GLY A 365 -1.25 24.18 6.38
C GLY A 365 -2.23 25.33 6.67
N LEU A 366 -3.38 25.36 5.98
CA LEU A 366 -4.42 26.36 6.23
C LEU A 366 -5.01 26.26 7.64
N ARG A 367 -5.25 25.04 8.13
CA ARG A 367 -5.73 24.79 9.50
C ARG A 367 -4.70 25.18 10.55
N MET A 368 -3.40 24.92 10.30
CA MET A 368 -2.32 25.31 11.20
C MET A 368 -2.26 26.83 11.36
N ARG A 369 -2.34 27.56 10.24
CA ARG A 369 -2.39 29.02 10.25
C ARG A 369 -3.58 29.54 11.06
N ALA A 370 -4.77 28.99 10.84
CA ALA A 370 -5.98 29.35 11.59
C ALA A 370 -5.85 29.05 13.09
N ALA A 371 -5.26 27.91 13.46
CA ALA A 371 -5.02 27.54 14.85
C ALA A 371 -4.02 28.50 15.54
N MET A 372 -2.97 28.93 14.84
CA MET A 372 -2.03 29.92 15.39
C MET A 372 -2.69 31.28 15.59
N ALA A 373 -3.56 31.70 14.65
CA ALA A 373 -4.34 32.92 14.79
C ALA A 373 -5.28 32.88 16.00
N ALA A 374 -5.93 31.74 16.26
CA ALA A 374 -6.78 31.54 17.44
C ALA A 374 -5.97 31.64 18.75
N LEU A 375 -4.82 30.94 18.83
CA LEU A 375 -3.94 31.00 20.01
C LEU A 375 -3.40 32.42 20.28
N ASN A 376 -3.12 33.18 19.22
CA ASN A 376 -2.74 34.58 19.30
C ASN A 376 -3.88 35.45 19.86
N ALA A 377 -5.10 35.27 19.33
CA ALA A 377 -6.28 36.02 19.76
C ALA A 377 -6.63 35.79 21.23
N GLU A 378 -6.60 34.54 21.71
CA GLU A 378 -6.83 34.19 23.12
C GLU A 378 -5.86 34.88 24.09
N ARG A 379 -4.65 35.18 23.62
CA ARG A 379 -3.58 35.81 24.41
C ARG A 379 -3.50 37.32 24.22
N GLY A 380 -4.23 37.88 23.28
CA GLY A 380 -4.15 39.29 22.90
C GLY A 380 -2.77 39.69 22.35
N ARG A 381 -2.06 38.76 21.69
CA ARG A 381 -0.71 38.98 21.10
C ARG A 381 -0.64 38.41 19.69
N GLU A 382 0.37 38.82 18.91
CA GLU A 382 0.63 38.30 17.56
C GLU A 382 1.98 37.57 17.48
N ASP A 383 2.33 36.84 18.55
CA ASP A 383 3.66 36.27 18.73
C ASP A 383 3.85 34.94 17.97
N LEU A 384 2.78 34.20 17.69
CA LEU A 384 2.85 32.92 16.95
C LEU A 384 2.66 33.13 15.46
N ILE A 385 3.76 33.18 14.71
CA ILE A 385 3.72 33.15 13.25
C ILE A 385 4.40 31.87 12.79
N VAL A 386 3.60 30.94 12.27
CA VAL A 386 4.09 29.72 11.65
C VAL A 386 4.37 29.96 10.18
N LYS A 387 5.59 29.64 9.76
CA LYS A 387 6.00 29.59 8.36
C LYS A 387 5.77 28.18 7.85
N ILE A 388 5.22 28.03 6.64
CA ILE A 388 4.90 26.71 6.10
C ILE A 388 5.43 26.60 4.68
N GLY A 389 6.14 25.50 4.39
CA GLY A 389 6.57 25.15 3.05
C GLY A 389 6.10 23.76 2.66
N ILE A 390 5.56 23.61 1.45
CA ILE A 390 5.04 22.34 0.94
C ILE A 390 5.66 22.04 -0.41
N HIS A 391 6.17 20.82 -0.56
CA HIS A 391 6.72 20.33 -1.82
C HIS A 391 6.44 18.85 -2.00
N GLU A 392 6.07 18.46 -3.21
CA GLU A 392 5.87 17.06 -3.60
C GLU A 392 6.96 16.62 -4.58
N GLY A 393 7.49 15.42 -4.38
CA GLY A 393 8.44 14.77 -5.30
C GLY A 393 8.96 13.41 -4.83
N PRO A 394 9.86 12.78 -5.59
CA PRO A 394 10.41 11.47 -5.26
C PRO A 394 11.38 11.51 -4.07
N CYS A 395 11.35 10.47 -3.25
CA CYS A 395 12.27 10.33 -2.10
C CYS A 395 12.66 8.87 -1.84
N LEU A 396 13.62 8.68 -0.95
CA LEU A 396 13.99 7.39 -0.41
C LEU A 396 13.50 7.31 1.04
N ALA A 397 12.70 6.30 1.38
CA ALA A 397 12.46 5.93 2.77
C ALA A 397 13.64 5.08 3.26
N VAL A 398 14.22 5.47 4.40
CA VAL A 398 15.43 4.89 4.99
C VAL A 398 15.26 4.72 6.50
N MET A 399 16.15 3.97 7.14
CA MET A 399 16.28 3.97 8.60
C MET A 399 17.44 4.85 9.03
N LEU A 400 17.16 5.76 9.95
CA LEU A 400 18.17 6.61 10.60
C LEU A 400 17.90 6.65 12.11
N ASN A 401 18.90 6.34 12.92
CA ASN A 401 18.78 6.30 14.39
C ASN A 401 17.59 5.45 14.87
N GLU A 402 17.45 4.25 14.30
CA GLU A 402 16.37 3.29 14.62
C GLU A 402 14.95 3.83 14.37
N ARG A 403 14.83 4.87 13.55
CA ARG A 403 13.54 5.42 13.11
C ARG A 403 13.52 5.55 11.60
N GLN A 404 12.33 5.38 11.04
CA GLN A 404 12.11 5.67 9.63
C GLN A 404 12.31 7.16 9.36
N ASP A 405 13.09 7.51 8.34
CA ASP A 405 13.32 8.88 7.88
C ASP A 405 13.26 8.91 6.34
N TYR A 406 13.35 10.10 5.76
CA TYR A 406 13.33 10.31 4.33
C TYR A 406 14.58 11.04 3.85
N PHE A 407 15.11 10.58 2.72
CA PHE A 407 16.29 11.17 2.08
C PHE A 407 16.01 11.52 0.62
N GLY A 408 16.60 12.61 0.13
CA GLY A 408 16.52 13.03 -1.26
C GLY A 408 16.44 14.54 -1.43
N GLN A 409 16.53 15.00 -2.68
CA GLN A 409 16.43 16.44 -3.01
C GLN A 409 15.07 17.03 -2.62
N THR A 410 13.99 16.27 -2.74
CA THR A 410 12.63 16.71 -2.36
C THR A 410 12.55 17.19 -0.91
N VAL A 411 13.20 16.50 0.04
CA VAL A 411 13.22 16.93 1.45
C VAL A 411 13.89 18.30 1.61
N ASN A 412 15.01 18.50 0.92
CA ASN A 412 15.76 19.76 0.94
C ASN A 412 14.99 20.90 0.24
N ILE A 413 14.27 20.61 -0.85
CA ILE A 413 13.43 21.60 -1.52
C ILE A 413 12.32 22.06 -0.57
N ALA A 414 11.61 21.13 0.06
CA ALA A 414 10.52 21.44 0.98
C ALA A 414 10.95 22.36 2.13
N SER A 415 12.09 22.08 2.77
CA SER A 415 12.61 22.91 3.86
C SER A 415 13.05 24.31 3.38
N ARG A 416 13.60 24.41 2.16
CA ARG A 416 14.01 25.69 1.56
C ARG A 416 12.81 26.52 1.13
N VAL A 417 11.75 25.88 0.61
CA VAL A 417 10.48 26.52 0.29
C VAL A 417 9.85 27.11 1.55
N GLN A 418 9.85 26.38 2.67
CA GLN A 418 9.41 26.91 3.96
C GLN A 418 10.20 28.17 4.35
N SER A 419 11.52 28.16 4.15
CA SER A 419 12.42 29.27 4.49
C SER A 419 12.16 30.56 3.70
N LEU A 420 11.43 30.50 2.58
CA LEU A 420 10.99 31.69 1.84
C LEU A 420 9.87 32.45 2.57
N SER A 421 9.16 31.79 3.49
CA SER A 421 8.06 32.40 4.22
C SER A 421 8.60 33.40 5.24
N THR A 422 8.26 34.66 5.04
CA THR A 422 8.65 35.78 5.90
C THR A 422 7.55 36.18 6.87
N SER A 423 6.31 35.75 6.61
CA SER A 423 5.10 36.06 7.39
C SER A 423 4.20 34.81 7.54
N GLN A 424 2.89 34.99 7.71
CA GLN A 424 1.85 33.95 7.80
C GLN A 424 1.53 33.25 6.46
N GLU A 425 2.37 33.46 5.45
CA GLU A 425 2.21 32.91 4.10
C GLU A 425 2.61 31.43 4.06
N ILE A 426 1.91 30.65 3.22
CA ILE A 426 2.28 29.26 2.93
C ILE A 426 2.92 29.24 1.55
N HIS A 427 4.16 28.77 1.46
CA HIS A 427 4.84 28.61 0.18
C HIS A 427 4.73 27.19 -0.34
N ILE A 428 4.37 27.05 -1.61
CA ILE A 428 4.22 25.75 -2.26
C ILE A 428 4.92 25.73 -3.62
N THR A 429 5.27 24.55 -4.12
CA THR A 429 5.93 24.38 -5.42
C THR A 429 4.94 24.10 -6.55
N GLY A 430 5.43 24.18 -7.80
CA GLY A 430 4.69 23.76 -9.01
C GLY A 430 3.99 22.39 -8.84
N SER A 431 4.75 21.38 -8.40
CA SER A 431 4.22 20.02 -8.17
C SER A 431 3.01 19.94 -7.22
N VAL A 432 2.87 20.88 -6.29
CA VAL A 432 1.74 20.93 -5.34
C VAL A 432 0.55 21.66 -5.96
N ILE A 433 0.79 22.83 -6.57
CA ILE A 433 -0.30 23.66 -7.13
C ILE A 433 -0.94 23.03 -8.38
N GLU A 434 -0.17 22.22 -9.13
CA GLU A 434 -0.63 21.52 -10.33
C GLU A 434 -1.63 20.40 -10.02
N SER A 435 -1.77 19.99 -8.74
CA SER A 435 -2.79 19.04 -8.32
C SER A 435 -4.21 19.63 -8.49
N PRO A 436 -5.11 18.98 -9.25
CA PRO A 436 -6.49 19.47 -9.42
C PRO A 436 -7.27 19.60 -8.11
N ALA A 437 -6.98 18.74 -7.13
CA ALA A 437 -7.60 18.79 -5.81
C ALA A 437 -7.18 20.04 -5.03
N VAL A 438 -5.90 20.42 -5.11
CA VAL A 438 -5.37 21.66 -4.52
C VAL A 438 -6.03 22.87 -5.16
N ALA A 439 -6.10 22.92 -6.49
CA ALA A 439 -6.76 24.01 -7.21
C ALA A 439 -8.23 24.17 -6.78
N THR A 440 -8.95 23.05 -6.59
CA THR A 440 -10.34 23.06 -6.12
C THR A 440 -10.47 23.63 -4.71
N ILE A 441 -9.58 23.27 -3.80
CA ILE A 441 -9.58 23.79 -2.41
C ILE A 441 -9.34 25.30 -2.40
N LEU A 442 -8.32 25.77 -3.14
CA LEU A 442 -7.98 27.19 -3.20
C LEU A 442 -9.11 28.02 -3.80
N ALA A 443 -9.74 27.52 -4.87
CA ALA A 443 -10.92 28.15 -5.46
C ALA A 443 -12.09 28.24 -4.48
N LYS A 444 -12.37 27.15 -3.74
CA LYS A 444 -13.44 27.11 -2.72
C LYS A 444 -13.20 28.12 -1.58
N GLN A 445 -11.94 28.34 -1.21
CA GLN A 445 -11.54 29.31 -0.19
C GLN A 445 -11.34 30.73 -0.75
N ALA A 446 -11.60 30.96 -2.04
CA ALA A 446 -11.34 32.21 -2.75
C ALA A 446 -9.89 32.72 -2.61
N ILE A 447 -8.93 31.79 -2.45
CA ILE A 447 -7.51 32.12 -2.33
C ILE A 447 -6.89 32.20 -3.72
N ARG A 448 -6.17 33.28 -4.00
CA ARG A 448 -5.40 33.47 -5.24
C ARG A 448 -3.92 33.30 -4.96
N PRO A 449 -3.29 32.21 -5.43
CA PRO A 449 -1.86 32.02 -5.30
C PRO A 449 -1.07 33.11 -6.04
N ILE A 450 0.01 33.59 -5.43
CA ILE A 450 0.92 34.57 -6.04
C ILE A 450 2.16 33.82 -6.49
N GLN A 451 2.38 33.78 -7.81
CA GLN A 451 3.57 33.15 -8.38
C GLN A 451 4.81 34.02 -8.15
N LYS A 452 5.90 33.40 -7.69
CA LYS A 452 7.21 34.02 -7.50
C LYS A 452 8.30 33.13 -8.07
N GLU A 453 9.41 33.73 -8.50
CA GLU A 453 10.65 33.01 -8.73
C GLU A 453 11.58 33.17 -7.53
N ALA A 454 12.07 32.05 -6.99
CA ALA A 454 12.97 32.06 -5.85
C ALA A 454 14.24 31.26 -6.16
N ALA A 455 15.40 31.84 -5.83
CA ALA A 455 16.66 31.11 -5.81
C ALA A 455 16.76 30.33 -4.50
N LEU A 456 16.73 29.00 -4.57
CA LEU A 456 16.89 28.14 -3.40
C LEU A 456 18.37 27.77 -3.27
N ARG A 457 18.98 28.07 -2.11
CA ARG A 457 20.41 27.80 -1.87
C ARG A 457 20.77 26.35 -2.20
N GLY A 458 21.72 26.12 -3.11
CA GLY A 458 22.14 24.76 -3.49
C GLY A 458 21.18 24.04 -4.44
N ILE A 459 20.37 24.80 -5.18
CA ILE A 459 19.68 24.39 -6.42
C ILE A 459 20.23 25.32 -7.50
N ALA A 460 20.63 24.75 -8.65
CA ALA A 460 21.30 25.51 -9.70
C ALA A 460 20.38 26.57 -10.33
N ASP A 461 19.10 26.22 -10.53
CA ASP A 461 18.13 27.07 -11.20
C ASP A 461 17.17 27.74 -10.20
N LYS A 462 16.65 28.91 -10.60
CA LYS A 462 15.51 29.52 -9.91
C LYS A 462 14.30 28.59 -10.05
N MET A 463 13.57 28.45 -8.95
CA MET A 463 12.38 27.63 -8.91
C MET A 463 11.14 28.52 -8.84
N VAL A 464 10.10 28.14 -9.59
CA VAL A 464 8.79 28.75 -9.47
C VAL A 464 8.13 28.23 -8.19
N VAL A 465 7.73 29.16 -7.34
CA VAL A 465 6.98 28.92 -6.10
C VAL A 465 5.72 29.76 -6.09
N TYR A 466 4.75 29.34 -5.29
CA TYR A 466 3.48 30.01 -5.13
C TYR A 466 3.29 30.36 -3.66
N GLU A 467 3.01 31.62 -3.38
CA GLU A 467 2.59 32.11 -2.08
C GLU A 467 1.07 31.96 -1.97
N ILE A 468 0.61 31.32 -0.90
CA ILE A 468 -0.78 31.26 -0.50
C ILE A 468 -0.98 32.30 0.62
N PRO A 469 -1.62 33.44 0.33
CA PRO A 469 -1.73 34.56 1.26
C PRO A 469 -2.60 34.24 2.48
#